data_AF-A0A538KJF2-F1
#
_entry.id   AF-A0A538KJF2-F1
#
_cell.length_a   1.000
_cell.length_b   1.000
_cell.length_c   1.000
_cell.angle_alpha   90.00
_cell.angle_beta   90.00
_cell.angle_gamma   90.00
#
_symmetry.space_group_name_H-M   'P 1'
#
loop_
_entity.id
_entity.type
_entity.pdbx_description
1 polymer ?
#
loop_
_entity_poly.entity_id
_entity_poly.type
_entity_poly.pdbx_seq_one_letter_code
_entity_poly.pdbx_strand_id
1 'polypeptide(L)'
;MLAFEVTILVLAIFLGFEVISKVPTLLHTPLMSGTNAIHGIVIVGAMLVAGLGHKDTLTTVVGLVAVVLASANVVGGFVVTDRMLEMFRKREPPAADRAAHDGRPTDGDQSKREVPPTQ
;
A
#
# COMPACT_ATOMS: atom_id res chain seq x y z
N MET A 1 25.53 -22.96 15.63
CA MET A 1 24.26 -22.48 15.03
C MET A 1 23.80 -21.17 15.66
N LEU A 2 23.65 -21.06 16.99
CA LEU A 2 23.20 -19.82 17.66
C LEU A 2 24.00 -18.55 17.31
N ALA A 3 25.34 -18.61 17.26
CA ALA A 3 26.18 -17.45 16.95
C ALA A 3 25.88 -16.85 15.56
N PHE A 4 25.50 -17.69 14.59
CA PHE A 4 25.13 -17.26 13.25
C PHE A 4 23.76 -16.57 13.23
N GLU A 5 22.76 -17.12 13.92
CA GLU A 5 21.42 -16.52 14.05
C GLU A 5 21.47 -15.17 14.77
N VAL A 6 22.27 -15.07 15.84
CA VAL A 6 22.48 -13.81 16.56
C VAL A 6 23.17 -12.77 15.69
N THR A 7 24.14 -13.20 14.87
CA THR A 7 24.80 -12.29 13.91
C THR A 7 23.79 -11.75 12.89
N ILE A 8 22.95 -12.61 12.32
CA ILE A 8 21.87 -12.19 11.41
C ILE A 8 20.91 -11.22 12.12
N LEU A 9 20.48 -11.55 13.35
CA LEU A 9 19.57 -10.71 14.13
C LEU A 9 20.15 -9.31 14.35
N VAL A 10 21.40 -9.22 14.82
CA VAL A 10 22.06 -7.95 15.10
C VAL A 10 22.24 -7.13 13.82
N LEU A 11 22.70 -7.75 12.73
CA LEU A 11 22.85 -7.05 11.45
C LEU A 11 21.51 -6.60 10.86
N ALA A 12 20.45 -7.40 11.00
CA ALA A 12 19.10 -7.03 10.55
C ALA A 12 18.53 -5.84 11.34
N ILE A 13 18.79 -5.75 12.65
CA ILE A 13 18.40 -4.60 13.47
C ILE A 13 19.11 -3.32 12.99
N PHE A 14 20.43 -3.37 12.78
CA PHE A 14 21.18 -2.22 12.25
C PHE A 14 20.66 -1.80 10.87
N LEU A 15 20.39 -2.76 9.99
CA LEU A 15 19.82 -2.50 8.67
C LEU A 15 18.44 -1.82 8.78
N GLY A 16 17.56 -2.32 9.64
CA GLY A 16 16.24 -1.75 9.87
C GLY A 16 16.31 -0.30 10.36
N PHE A 17 17.19 -0.02 11.32
CA PHE A 17 17.42 1.34 11.82
C PHE A 17 17.90 2.30 10.73
N GLU A 18 18.92 1.90 9.95
CA GLU A 18 19.50 2.73 8.88
C GLU A 18 18.50 3.03 7.76
N VAL A 19 17.67 2.05 7.39
CA VAL A 19 16.65 2.21 6.35
C VAL A 19 15.52 3.11 6.82
N ILE A 20 14.96 2.88 8.01
CA ILE A 20 13.81 3.65 8.53
C ILE A 20 14.20 5.11 8.79
N SER A 21 15.42 5.38 9.24
CA SER A 21 15.91 6.74 9.52
C SER A 21 15.98 7.64 8.28
N LYS A 22 15.92 7.08 7.07
CA LYS A 22 16.01 7.80 5.79
C LYS A 22 14.67 7.99 5.09
N VAL A 23 13.56 7.58 5.70
CA VAL A 23 12.22 7.70 5.10
C VAL A 23 11.68 9.12 5.29
N PRO A 24 11.17 9.79 4.24
CA PRO A 24 10.58 11.12 4.36
C PRO A 24 9.29 11.08 5.20
N THR A 25 8.98 12.19 5.87
CA THR A 25 7.84 12.30 6.81
C THR A 25 6.48 11.98 6.20
N LEU A 26 6.31 12.29 4.91
CA LEU A 26 5.10 11.98 4.13
C LEU A 26 4.79 10.47 4.08
N LEU A 27 5.81 9.62 4.24
CA LEU A 27 5.68 8.18 4.16
C LEU A 27 5.60 7.50 5.53
N HIS A 28 5.65 8.19 6.67
CA HIS A 28 5.58 7.51 7.98
C HIS A 28 4.30 6.70 8.17
N THR A 29 3.14 7.21 7.75
CA THR A 29 1.86 6.49 7.88
C THR A 29 1.77 5.30 6.91
N PRO A 30 2.09 5.43 5.60
CA PRO A 30 2.22 4.27 4.72
C PRO A 30 3.27 3.26 5.20
N LEU A 31 4.41 3.72 5.74
CA LEU A 31 5.47 2.88 6.26
C LEU A 31 4.99 2.10 7.49
N MET A 32 4.27 2.75 8.41
CA MET A 32 3.68 2.12 9.58
C MET A 32 2.68 1.00 9.19
N SER A 33 1.88 1.23 8.15
CA SER A 33 1.00 0.18 7.61
C SER A 33 1.81 -0.93 6.91
N GLY A 34 2.84 -0.56 6.14
CA GLY A 34 3.69 -1.51 5.43
C GLY A 34 4.45 -2.45 6.36
N THR A 35 4.98 -1.94 7.48
CA THR A 35 5.64 -2.79 8.48
C THR A 35 4.68 -3.75 9.17
N ASN A 36 3.40 -3.36 9.35
CA ASN A 36 2.36 -4.28 9.80
C ASN A 36 2.07 -5.39 8.77
N ALA A 37 2.11 -5.09 7.47
CA ALA A 37 1.97 -6.13 6.44
C ALA A 37 3.16 -7.12 6.45
N ILE A 38 4.38 -6.63 6.66
CA ILE A 38 5.61 -7.44 6.69
C ILE A 38 5.64 -8.37 7.92
N HIS A 39 5.20 -7.89 9.08
CA HIS A 39 5.11 -8.72 10.30
C HIS A 39 4.17 -9.93 10.12
N GLY A 40 3.28 -9.90 9.12
CA GLY A 40 2.44 -11.02 8.72
C GLY A 40 3.19 -12.32 8.38
N ILE A 41 4.52 -12.32 8.29
CA ILE A 41 5.38 -13.52 8.21
C ILE A 41 5.07 -14.58 9.29
N VAL A 42 4.42 -14.18 10.40
CA VAL A 42 3.85 -15.09 11.42
C VAL A 42 3.00 -16.22 10.80
N ILE A 43 2.41 -16.03 9.62
CA ILE A 43 1.69 -17.08 8.88
C ILE A 43 2.54 -18.33 8.64
N VAL A 44 3.85 -18.19 8.42
CA VAL A 44 4.76 -19.33 8.25
C VAL A 44 4.82 -20.15 9.52
N GLY A 45 4.93 -19.50 10.68
CA GLY A 45 4.88 -20.17 11.98
C GLY A 45 3.55 -20.87 12.22
N ALA A 46 2.43 -20.21 11.90
CA ALA A 46 1.10 -20.79 12.02
C ALA A 46 0.91 -22.04 11.12
N MET A 47 1.39 -21.99 9.88
CA MET A 47 1.36 -23.12 8.95
C MET A 47 2.22 -24.29 9.44
N LEU A 48 3.41 -24.02 9.99
CA LEU A 48 4.25 -25.07 10.59
C LEU A 48 3.52 -25.74 11.75
N VAL A 49 2.96 -24.98 12.68
CA VAL A 49 2.22 -25.54 13.83
C VAL A 49 1.00 -26.36 13.39
N ALA A 50 0.25 -25.87 12.40
CA ALA A 50 -0.89 -26.60 11.84
C ALA A 50 -0.46 -27.88 11.10
N GLY A 51 0.67 -27.85 10.40
CA GLY A 51 1.20 -28.97 9.60
C GLY A 51 1.88 -30.08 10.41
N LEU A 52 2.21 -29.85 11.68
CA LEU A 52 2.89 -30.83 12.55
C LEU A 52 2.01 -32.04 12.95
N GLY A 53 0.73 -32.08 12.56
CA GLY A 53 -0.12 -33.27 12.76
C GLY A 53 -0.40 -33.59 14.23
N HIS A 54 -0.53 -32.55 15.07
CA HIS A 54 -0.85 -32.70 16.49
C HIS A 54 -2.16 -33.48 16.69
N LYS A 55 -2.15 -34.48 17.58
CA LYS A 55 -3.31 -35.34 17.88
C LYS A 55 -4.34 -34.69 18.81
N ASP A 56 -3.97 -33.61 19.48
CA ASP A 56 -4.81 -32.89 20.41
C ASP A 56 -5.73 -31.89 19.67
N THR A 57 -7.03 -31.98 19.94
CA THR A 57 -8.08 -31.16 19.31
C THR A 57 -7.85 -29.67 19.59
N LEU A 58 -7.37 -29.31 20.78
CA LEU A 58 -7.09 -27.92 21.12
C LEU A 58 -6.03 -27.34 20.18
N THR A 59 -4.94 -28.08 19.96
CA THR A 59 -3.84 -27.63 19.10
C THR A 59 -4.29 -27.47 17.65
N THR A 60 -5.16 -28.37 17.15
CA THR A 60 -5.74 -28.24 15.80
C THR A 60 -6.61 -26.99 15.67
N VAL A 61 -7.48 -26.72 16.65
CA VAL A 61 -8.36 -25.54 16.63
C VAL A 61 -7.55 -24.25 16.74
N VAL A 62 -6.58 -24.18 17.66
CA VAL A 62 -5.70 -23.02 17.81
C VAL A 62 -4.86 -22.80 16.56
N GLY A 63 -4.32 -23.87 15.96
CA GLY A 63 -3.57 -23.78 14.70
C GLY A 63 -4.42 -23.24 13.55
N LEU A 64 -5.67 -23.71 13.43
CA LEU A 64 -6.61 -23.19 12.44
C LEU A 64 -6.89 -21.70 12.64
N VAL A 65 -7.20 -21.29 13.87
CA VAL A 65 -7.44 -19.89 14.22
C VAL A 65 -6.19 -19.03 13.94
N ALA A 66 -5.01 -19.53 14.31
CA ALA A 66 -3.74 -18.85 14.06
C ALA A 66 -3.49 -18.62 12.57
N VAL A 67 -3.76 -19.61 11.71
CA VAL A 67 -3.61 -19.47 10.26
C VAL A 67 -4.60 -18.44 9.70
N VAL A 68 -5.86 -18.45 10.15
CA VAL A 68 -6.88 -17.48 9.72
C VAL A 68 -6.48 -16.06 10.12
N LEU A 69 -6.08 -15.85 11.38
CA LEU A 69 -5.69 -14.53 11.88
C LEU A 69 -4.40 -14.03 11.21
N ALA A 70 -3.41 -14.90 10.99
CA ALA A 70 -2.19 -14.54 10.29
C ALA A 70 -2.47 -14.17 8.82
N SER A 71 -3.35 -14.93 8.16
CA SER A 71 -3.78 -14.62 6.78
C SER A 71 -4.50 -13.27 6.71
N ALA A 72 -5.38 -12.97 7.67
CA ALA A 72 -6.06 -11.69 7.75
C ALA A 72 -5.08 -10.52 7.97
N ASN A 73 -4.06 -10.69 8.80
CA ASN A 73 -3.02 -9.68 9.02
C ASN A 73 -2.22 -9.39 7.72
N VAL A 74 -1.78 -10.44 7.02
CA VAL A 74 -1.07 -10.32 5.73
C VAL A 74 -1.96 -9.60 4.71
N VAL A 75 -3.14 -10.15 4.42
CA VAL A 75 -4.03 -9.60 3.37
C VAL A 75 -4.48 -8.19 3.72
N GLY A 76 -4.95 -7.97 4.95
CA GLY A 76 -5.39 -6.66 5.40
C GLY A 76 -4.27 -5.62 5.39
N GLY A 77 -3.07 -6.00 5.85
CA GLY A 77 -1.90 -5.14 5.83
C GLY A 77 -1.51 -4.70 4.42
N PHE A 78 -1.48 -5.62 3.45
CA PHE A 78 -1.14 -5.28 2.07
C PHE A 78 -2.22 -4.44 1.39
N VAL A 79 -3.51 -4.75 1.59
CA VAL A 79 -4.62 -3.96 1.02
C VAL A 79 -4.62 -2.53 1.54
N VAL A 80 -4.49 -2.34 2.85
CA VAL A 80 -4.48 -0.99 3.45
C VAL A 80 -3.26 -0.20 2.99
N THR A 81 -2.09 -0.84 2.92
CA THR A 81 -0.86 -0.19 2.46
C THR A 81 -0.96 0.22 0.99
N ASP A 82 -1.54 -0.62 0.12
CA ASP A 82 -1.79 -0.28 -1.29
C ASP A 82 -2.68 0.96 -1.43
N ARG A 83 -3.81 1.00 -0.71
CA ARG A 83 -4.70 2.18 -0.69
C ARG A 83 -3.97 3.44 -0.22
N MET A 84 -3.07 3.32 0.74
CA MET A 84 -2.27 4.46 1.21
C MET A 84 -1.27 4.95 0.15
N LEU A 85 -0.65 4.02 -0.58
CA LEU A 85 0.34 4.34 -1.62
C LEU A 85 -0.30 4.86 -2.91
N GLU A 86 -1.54 4.49 -3.21
CA GLU A 86 -2.32 5.03 -4.34
C GLU A 86 -2.43 6.56 -4.26
N MET A 87 -2.42 7.15 -3.06
CA MET A 87 -2.49 8.60 -2.86
C MET A 87 -1.26 9.37 -3.37
N PHE A 88 -0.13 8.69 -3.61
CA PHE A 88 1.07 9.28 -4.19
C PHE A 88 1.12 9.19 -5.72
N ARG A 89 0.16 8.51 -6.34
CA ARG A 89 0.06 8.46 -7.81
C ARG A 89 -0.44 9.81 -8.31
N LYS A 90 0.30 10.41 -9.24
CA LYS A 90 -0.07 11.67 -9.89
C LYS A 90 -1.39 11.46 -10.62
N ARG A 91 -2.47 12.09 -10.13
CA ARG A 91 -3.77 12.07 -10.79
C ARG A 91 -3.61 12.80 -12.13
N GLU A 92 -3.90 12.16 -13.25
CA GLU A 92 -3.94 12.86 -14.53
C GLU A 92 -4.98 13.98 -14.44
N PRO A 93 -4.63 15.23 -14.82
CA PRO A 93 -5.61 16.31 -14.86
C PRO A 93 -6.76 15.94 -15.81
N PRO A 94 -8.02 16.21 -15.44
CA PRO A 94 -9.16 16.07 -16.34
C PRO A 94 -8.86 16.80 -17.66
N ALA A 95 -9.27 16.23 -18.79
CA ALA A 95 -8.98 16.77 -20.12
C ALA A 95 -9.42 18.24 -20.30
N ALA A 96 -10.40 18.71 -19.50
CA ALA A 96 -10.86 20.09 -19.48
C ALA A 96 -9.78 21.09 -19.02
N ASP A 97 -8.92 20.73 -18.05
CA ASP A 97 -7.83 21.61 -17.57
C ASP A 97 -6.65 21.67 -18.57
N ARG A 98 -6.48 20.63 -19.40
CA ARG A 98 -5.44 20.61 -20.43
C ARG A 98 -5.74 21.60 -21.56
N ALA A 99 -7.02 21.78 -21.90
CA ALA A 99 -7.44 22.73 -22.94
C ALA A 99 -7.28 24.20 -22.51
N ALA A 100 -7.45 24.50 -21.21
CA ALA A 100 -7.29 25.85 -20.67
C ALA A 100 -5.81 26.29 -20.55
N HIS A 101 -4.89 25.34 -20.33
CA HIS A 101 -3.46 25.62 -20.19
C HIS A 101 -2.73 25.78 -21.54
N ASP A 102 -3.27 25.23 -22.63
CA ASP A 102 -2.61 25.17 -23.94
C ASP A 102 -2.82 26.41 -24.83
N GLY A 103 -3.51 27.44 -24.32
CA GLY A 103 -3.61 28.77 -24.95
C GLY A 103 -4.16 28.80 -26.38
N ARG A 104 -4.74 27.71 -26.90
CA ARG A 104 -5.28 27.68 -28.25
C ARG A 104 -6.59 28.47 -28.28
N PRO A 105 -6.71 29.51 -29.12
CA PRO A 105 -7.97 30.21 -29.28
C PRO A 105 -9.02 29.23 -29.79
N THR A 106 -10.13 29.10 -29.07
CA THR A 106 -11.33 28.45 -29.58
C THR A 106 -11.93 29.35 -30.65
N ASP A 107 -11.48 29.17 -31.88
CA ASP A 107 -12.08 29.79 -33.06
C ASP A 107 -13.44 29.13 -33.31
N GLY A 108 -14.52 29.89 -33.09
CA GLY A 108 -15.86 29.36 -33.37
C GLY A 108 -17.00 30.01 -32.60
N ASP A 109 -17.22 31.31 -32.78
CA ASP A 109 -18.59 31.84 -32.88
C ASP A 109 -18.58 33.23 -33.53
N GLN A 110 -18.43 33.29 -34.86
CA GLN A 110 -18.66 34.50 -35.66
C GLN A 110 -19.93 34.40 -36.52
N SER A 111 -20.85 33.47 -36.22
CA SER A 111 -22.00 33.21 -37.10
C SER A 111 -23.32 33.86 -36.68
N LYS A 112 -23.41 34.60 -35.57
CA LYS A 112 -24.70 35.18 -35.15
C LYS A 112 -24.55 36.56 -34.51
N ARG A 113 -24.71 37.60 -35.33
CA ARG A 113 -25.70 38.68 -35.14
C ARG A 113 -25.51 39.79 -36.19
N GLU A 114 -25.88 39.46 -37.43
CA GLU A 114 -26.28 40.49 -38.39
C GLU A 114 -27.77 40.76 -38.13
N VAL A 115 -28.06 41.92 -37.54
CA VAL A 115 -29.44 42.40 -37.33
C VAL A 115 -29.75 43.32 -38.52
N PRO A 116 -30.82 43.05 -39.31
CA PRO A 116 -31.14 43.84 -40.49
C PRO A 116 -31.60 45.26 -40.10
N PRO A 117 -31.43 46.25 -40.98
CA PRO A 117 -31.83 47.63 -40.71
C PRO A 117 -33.35 47.73 -40.73
N THR A 118 -33.94 48.10 -39.60
CA THR A 118 -35.29 48.66 -39.54
C THR A 118 -35.22 50.13 -39.94
N GLN A 119 -36.09 50.49 -40.88
CA GLN A 119 -36.33 51.84 -41.37
C GLN A 119 -36.67 52.86 -40.27
#